data_AF-A0A6B3ECI9-F1
#
_entry.id   AF-A0A6B3ECI9-F1
#
_cell.length_a   1.000
_cell.length_b   1.000
_cell.length_c   1.000
_cell.angle_alpha   90.00
_cell.angle_beta   90.00
_cell.angle_gamma   90.00
#
_symmetry.space_group_name_H-M   'P 1'
#
loop_
_entity.id
_entity.type
_entity.pdbx_description
1 polymer ?
#
loop_
_entity_poly.entity_id
_entity_poly.type
_entity_poly.pdbx_seq_one_letter_code
_entity_poly.pdbx_strand_id
1 'polypeptide(L)'
;APVPSKDVIARSAGLAAAFRAKGLPVVLVNVTGGAPGRNEAPQRGEQPPADWADLVADLDAQDSDIRVTKQTWGAFYGTDLDSQLRRRGITQVVLTGIATSIGVESTAR
;
A
#
# COMPACT_ATOMS: atom_id res chain seq x y z
N ALA A 1 -22.77 -6.53 1.66
CA ALA A 1 -22.36 -5.11 1.71
C ALA A 1 -20.82 -5.05 1.71
N PRO A 2 -20.18 -3.98 1.19
CA PRO A 2 -18.74 -3.83 1.28
C PRO A 2 -18.28 -3.83 2.74
N VAL A 3 -17.11 -4.39 3.02
CA VAL A 3 -16.49 -4.32 4.35
C VAL A 3 -16.09 -2.86 4.62
N PRO A 4 -16.46 -2.26 5.76
CA PRO A 4 -16.05 -0.90 6.13
C PRO A 4 -14.52 -0.75 6.17
N SER A 5 -13.99 0.38 5.71
CA SER A 5 -12.53 0.62 5.67
C SER A 5 -11.87 0.46 7.04
N LYS A 6 -12.53 0.89 8.12
CA LYS A 6 -12.05 0.73 9.49
C LYS A 6 -11.79 -0.74 9.87
N ASP A 7 -12.61 -1.66 9.38
CA ASP A 7 -12.47 -3.09 9.69
C ASP A 7 -11.32 -3.69 8.87
N VAL A 8 -11.09 -3.20 7.65
CA VAL A 8 -9.91 -3.57 6.85
C VAL A 8 -8.64 -3.08 7.53
N ILE A 9 -8.61 -1.82 7.97
CA ILE A 9 -7.47 -1.21 8.68
C ILE A 9 -7.13 -2.01 9.94
N ALA A 10 -8.12 -2.30 10.80
CA ALA A 10 -7.89 -3.05 12.04
C ALA A 10 -7.33 -4.46 11.78
N ARG A 11 -7.84 -5.16 10.76
CA ARG A 11 -7.33 -6.49 10.38
C ARG A 11 -5.93 -6.42 9.77
N SER A 12 -5.66 -5.44 8.92
CA SER A 12 -4.34 -5.20 8.33
C SER A 12 -3.30 -4.85 9.41
N ALA A 13 -3.65 -4.02 10.39
CA ALA A 13 -2.79 -3.69 11.52
C ALA A 13 -2.49 -4.93 12.38
N GLY A 14 -3.49 -5.78 12.64
CA GLY A 14 -3.29 -7.05 13.34
C GLY A 14 -2.34 -8.00 12.61
N LEU A 15 -2.44 -8.09 11.28
CA LEU A 15 -1.49 -8.86 10.46
C LEU A 15 -0.09 -8.24 10.48
N ALA A 16 0.03 -6.92 10.35
CA ALA A 16 1.30 -6.22 10.44
C ALA A 16 2.00 -6.49 11.78
N ALA A 17 1.28 -6.36 12.90
CA ALA A 17 1.79 -6.68 14.23
C ALA A 17 2.26 -8.14 14.33
N ALA A 18 1.50 -9.09 13.78
CA ALA A 18 1.88 -10.50 13.77
C ALA A 18 3.14 -10.79 12.93
N PHE A 19 3.34 -10.07 11.81
CA PHE A 19 4.54 -10.17 11.00
C PHE A 19 5.76 -9.58 11.74
N ARG A 20 5.61 -8.36 12.29
CA ARG A 20 6.65 -7.69 13.09
C ARG A 20 7.10 -8.55 14.27
N ALA A 21 6.17 -9.14 15.02
CA ALA A 21 6.46 -10.03 16.15
C ALA A 21 7.27 -11.28 15.75
N LYS A 22 7.23 -11.68 14.47
CA LYS A 22 8.00 -12.80 13.92
C LYS A 22 9.28 -12.35 13.19
N GLY A 23 9.63 -11.07 13.26
CA GLY A 23 10.75 -10.50 12.50
C GLY A 23 10.54 -10.53 10.99
N LEU A 24 9.29 -10.66 10.52
CA LEU A 24 8.97 -10.66 9.10
C LEU A 24 8.73 -9.23 8.61
N PRO A 25 9.11 -8.91 7.36
CA PRO A 25 8.98 -7.58 6.81
C PRO A 25 7.51 -7.21 6.59
N VAL A 26 7.18 -5.95 6.91
CA VAL A 26 5.90 -5.32 6.58
C VAL A 26 6.16 -4.22 5.56
N VAL A 27 5.32 -4.17 4.52
CA VAL A 27 5.35 -3.12 3.49
C VAL A 27 4.07 -2.28 3.63
N LEU A 28 4.24 -0.99 3.87
CA LEU A 28 3.15 -0.03 3.92
C LEU A 28 3.13 0.79 2.63
N VAL A 29 2.01 0.76 1.92
CA VAL A 29 1.86 1.37 0.60
C VAL A 29 0.87 2.52 0.64
N ASN A 30 1.27 3.71 0.19
CA ASN A 30 0.38 4.84 -0.04
C ASN A 30 0.38 5.27 -1.52
N VAL A 31 -0.61 6.08 -1.90
CA VAL A 31 -0.75 6.63 -3.26
C VAL A 31 -0.75 8.15 -3.18
N THR A 32 0.01 8.82 -4.04
CA THR A 32 0.12 10.28 -4.06
C THR A 32 -0.44 10.92 -5.33
N GLY A 33 -1.00 10.13 -6.25
CA GLY A 33 -1.58 10.65 -7.48
C GLY A 33 -1.93 9.57 -8.51
N GLY A 34 -2.23 10.03 -9.72
CA GLY A 34 -2.49 9.19 -10.88
C GLY A 34 -1.24 8.95 -11.73
N ALA A 35 -1.33 7.98 -12.65
CA ALA A 35 -0.19 7.57 -13.45
C ALA A 35 0.20 8.69 -14.41
N PRO A 36 1.46 9.18 -14.39
CA PRO A 36 1.87 10.24 -15.29
C PRO A 36 2.00 9.76 -16.74
N GLY A 37 1.95 10.68 -17.70
CA GLY A 37 2.22 10.41 -19.11
C GLY A 37 0.97 10.06 -19.93
N ARG A 38 1.07 9.07 -20.84
CA ARG A 38 0.01 8.82 -21.85
C ARG A 38 -1.38 8.53 -21.26
N ASN A 39 -1.42 7.92 -20.07
CA ASN A 39 -2.65 7.59 -19.37
C ASN A 39 -2.97 8.58 -18.25
N GLU A 40 -2.28 9.71 -18.20
CA GLU A 40 -2.53 10.75 -17.22
C GLU A 40 -3.95 11.27 -17.37
N ALA A 41 -4.70 11.18 -16.27
CA ALA A 41 -6.06 11.68 -16.20
C ALA A 41 -6.07 12.93 -15.31
N PRO A 42 -6.83 13.97 -15.69
CA PRO A 42 -6.97 15.15 -14.85
C PRO A 42 -7.53 14.74 -13.49
N GLN A 43 -6.98 15.34 -12.44
CA GLN A 43 -7.48 15.15 -11.09
C GLN A 43 -8.95 15.61 -11.04
N ARG A 44 -9.85 14.71 -10.65
CA ARG A 44 -11.28 15.00 -10.53
C ARG A 44 -11.57 15.48 -9.11
N GLY A 45 -12.14 16.67 -8.98
CA GLY A 45 -12.54 17.25 -7.70
C GLY A 45 -11.56 18.28 -7.16
N GLU A 46 -11.76 18.67 -5.91
CA GLU A 46 -10.93 19.64 -5.20
C GLU A 46 -9.54 19.08 -4.91
N GLN A 47 -8.58 19.99 -4.74
CA GLN A 47 -7.24 19.60 -4.33
C GLN A 47 -7.31 18.94 -2.95
N PRO A 48 -6.79 17.72 -2.78
CA PRO A 48 -6.87 17.02 -1.52
C PRO A 48 -6.08 17.76 -0.44
N PRO A 49 -6.45 17.58 0.83
CA PRO A 49 -5.64 18.02 1.97
C PRO A 49 -4.18 17.53 1.85
N ALA A 50 -3.25 18.27 2.45
CA ALA A 50 -1.82 17.96 2.37
C ALA A 50 -1.46 16.57 2.94
N ASP A 51 -2.23 16.10 3.91
CA ASP A 51 -2.10 14.82 4.62
C ASP A 51 -2.94 13.70 4.00
N TRP A 52 -3.61 13.92 2.86
CA TRP A 52 -4.49 12.91 2.24
C TRP A 52 -3.78 11.59 1.90
N ALA A 53 -2.48 11.65 1.59
CA ALA A 53 -1.67 10.47 1.27
C ALA A 53 -1.02 9.85 2.51
N ASP A 54 -1.19 10.43 3.70
CA ASP A 54 -0.60 9.90 4.92
C ASP A 54 -1.28 8.60 5.32
N LEU A 55 -0.47 7.66 5.79
CA LEU A 55 -0.98 6.40 6.31
C LEU A 55 -1.68 6.67 7.64
N VAL A 56 -2.88 6.09 7.81
CA VAL A 56 -3.64 6.20 9.05
C VAL A 56 -2.83 5.68 10.24
N ALA A 57 -2.89 6.39 11.36
CA ALA A 57 -2.14 6.06 12.57
C ALA A 57 -2.42 4.64 13.09
N ASP A 58 -3.63 4.13 12.86
CA ASP A 58 -4.06 2.77 13.24
C ASP A 58 -3.23 1.64 12.62
N LEU A 59 -2.50 1.91 11.51
CA LEU A 59 -1.56 0.93 10.94
C LEU A 59 -0.26 0.79 11.74
N ASP A 60 -0.04 1.69 12.71
CA ASP A 60 1.08 1.70 13.65
C ASP A 60 2.41 1.51 12.90
N ALA A 61 2.72 2.46 11.99
CA ALA A 61 3.89 2.37 11.13
C ALA A 61 5.18 2.43 11.96
N GLN A 62 6.02 1.40 11.83
CA GLN A 62 7.28 1.25 12.56
C GLN A 62 8.47 1.62 11.68
N ASP A 63 9.60 1.97 12.29
CA ASP A 63 10.84 2.30 11.56
C ASP A 63 11.42 1.11 10.79
N SER A 64 11.10 -0.11 11.22
CA SER A 64 11.47 -1.35 10.51
C SER A 64 10.63 -1.61 9.25
N ASP A 65 9.51 -0.90 9.08
CA ASP A 65 8.61 -1.14 7.96
C ASP A 65 9.14 -0.52 6.67
N ILE A 66 8.89 -1.20 5.57
CA ILE A 66 9.20 -0.70 4.24
C ILE A 66 8.07 0.23 3.81
N ARG A 67 8.39 1.49 3.48
CA ARG A 67 7.44 2.45 2.95
C ARG A 67 7.55 2.53 1.44
N VAL A 68 6.42 2.39 0.75
CA VAL A 68 6.33 2.48 -0.72
C VAL A 68 5.27 3.50 -1.09
N THR A 69 5.65 4.47 -1.91
CA THR A 69 4.73 5.43 -2.50
C THR A 69 4.56 5.13 -3.98
N LYS A 70 3.31 5.08 -4.44
CA LYS A 70 2.98 4.81 -5.85
C LYS A 70 2.13 5.92 -6.47
N GLN A 71 2.22 6.05 -7.79
CA GLN A 71 1.32 6.87 -8.60
C GLN A 71 0.51 6.04 -9.60
N THR A 72 0.63 4.71 -9.55
CA THR A 72 -0.15 3.79 -10.39
C THR A 72 -1.08 2.92 -9.54
N TRP A 73 -1.90 2.08 -10.16
CA TRP A 73 -2.79 1.18 -9.42
C TRP A 73 -2.00 0.13 -8.64
N GLY A 74 -1.12 -0.61 -9.31
CA GLY A 74 -0.26 -1.62 -8.67
C GLY A 74 0.91 -1.00 -7.90
N ALA A 75 1.38 -1.70 -6.87
CA ALA A 75 2.47 -1.21 -6.02
C ALA A 75 3.88 -1.45 -6.61
N PHE A 76 4.01 -2.22 -7.70
CA PHE A 76 5.31 -2.57 -8.30
C PHE A 76 5.79 -1.58 -9.36
N TYR A 77 4.90 -1.12 -10.24
CA TYR A 77 5.32 -0.28 -11.36
C TYR A 77 5.70 1.13 -10.90
N GLY A 78 6.91 1.56 -11.25
CA GLY A 78 7.43 2.88 -10.89
C GLY A 78 7.83 3.01 -9.42
N THR A 79 7.99 1.89 -8.69
CA THR A 79 8.48 1.85 -7.31
C THR A 79 9.71 0.94 -7.22
N ASP A 80 10.34 0.89 -6.06
CA ASP A 80 11.46 -0.01 -5.78
C ASP A 80 11.04 -1.33 -5.12
N LEU A 81 9.73 -1.60 -5.01
CA LEU A 81 9.17 -2.72 -4.24
C LEU A 81 9.75 -4.07 -4.67
N ASP A 82 9.77 -4.39 -5.97
CA ASP A 82 10.34 -5.66 -6.47
C ASP A 82 11.81 -5.83 -6.03
N SER A 83 12.60 -4.76 -6.18
CA SER A 83 14.01 -4.77 -5.80
C SER A 83 14.20 -4.98 -4.28
N GLN A 84 13.34 -4.38 -3.45
CA GLN A 84 13.36 -4.57 -2.01
C GLN A 84 13.00 -6.00 -1.60
N LEU A 85 11.96 -6.57 -2.21
CA LEU A 85 11.53 -7.94 -1.92
C LEU A 85 12.60 -8.95 -2.31
N ARG A 86 13.19 -8.81 -3.51
CA ARG A 86 14.25 -9.69 -4.01
C ARG A 86 15.53 -9.63 -3.17
N ARG A 87 15.99 -8.43 -2.80
CA ARG A 87 17.18 -8.28 -1.94
C ARG A 87 17.02 -8.94 -0.56
N ARG A 88 15.77 -9.09 -0.09
CA ARG A 88 15.43 -9.75 1.17
C ARG A 88 15.09 -11.24 1.01
N GLY A 89 15.19 -11.79 -0.21
CA GLY A 89 14.87 -13.19 -0.49
C GLY A 89 13.39 -13.55 -0.31
N ILE A 90 12.48 -12.57 -0.39
CA ILE A 90 11.05 -12.79 -0.19
C ILE A 90 10.46 -13.48 -1.43
N THR A 91 9.79 -14.61 -1.22
CA THR A 91 9.16 -15.42 -2.28
C THR A 91 7.64 -15.48 -2.18
N GLN A 92 7.07 -15.01 -1.07
CA GLN A 92 5.63 -15.05 -0.79
C GLN A 92 5.20 -13.71 -0.21
N VAL A 93 4.04 -13.22 -0.64
CA VAL A 93 3.44 -11.99 -0.14
C VAL A 93 2.03 -12.26 0.35
N VAL A 94 1.66 -11.62 1.45
CA VAL A 94 0.27 -11.56 1.93
C VAL A 94 -0.24 -10.15 1.62
N LEU A 95 -1.24 -10.06 0.76
CA LEU A 95 -1.81 -8.79 0.34
C LEU A 95 -3.06 -8.45 1.13
N THR A 96 -3.12 -7.22 1.63
CA THR A 96 -4.30 -6.62 2.25
C THR A 96 -4.41 -5.16 1.81
N GLY A 97 -5.58 -4.56 1.98
CA GLY A 97 -5.79 -3.14 1.67
C GLY A 97 -7.02 -2.89 0.82
N ILE A 98 -7.04 -1.71 0.20
CA ILE A 98 -8.20 -1.17 -0.52
C ILE A 98 -7.72 -0.55 -1.84
N ALA A 99 -8.45 -0.65 -2.95
CA ALA A 99 -9.63 -1.50 -3.18
C ALA A 99 -9.21 -2.84 -3.82
N THR A 100 -10.01 -3.88 -3.58
CA THR A 100 -9.76 -5.25 -4.08
C THR A 100 -9.51 -5.26 -5.58
N SER A 101 -10.40 -4.70 -6.40
CA SER A 101 -10.36 -4.76 -7.87
C SER A 101 -9.45 -3.71 -8.53
N ILE A 102 -8.76 -2.88 -7.75
CA ILE A 102 -7.91 -1.80 -8.27
C ILE A 102 -6.49 -2.00 -7.76
N GLY A 103 -6.19 -1.48 -6.57
CA GLY A 103 -4.81 -1.48 -6.05
C GLY A 103 -4.33 -2.87 -5.64
N VAL A 104 -5.20 -3.63 -4.97
CA VAL A 104 -4.85 -4.97 -4.46
C VAL A 104 -4.67 -5.94 -5.63
N GLU A 105 -5.65 -6.05 -6.52
CA GLU A 105 -5.58 -6.95 -7.69
C GLU A 105 -4.44 -6.57 -8.64
N SER A 106 -4.24 -5.28 -8.94
CA SER A 106 -3.14 -4.85 -9.82
C SER A 106 -1.76 -5.11 -9.21
N THR A 107 -1.66 -5.25 -7.90
CA THR A 107 -0.41 -5.66 -7.23
C THR A 107 -0.25 -7.17 -7.19
N ALA A 108 -1.35 -7.93 -7.21
CA ALA A 108 -1.33 -9.38 -7.19
C ALA A 108 -1.00 -10.02 -8.56
N ARG A 109 -1.27 -9.30 -9.66
CA ARG A 109 -1.00 -9.73 -11.04
C ARG A 109 0.44 -9.45 -11.46
#